data_AF-D3FUC6-F1
#
_entry.id   AF-D3FUC6-F1
#
_cell.length_a   1.000
_cell.length_b   1.000
_cell.length_c   1.000
_cell.angle_alpha   90.00
_cell.angle_beta   90.00
_cell.angle_gamma   90.00
#
_symmetry.space_group_name_H-M   'P 1'
#
loop_
_entity.id
_entity.type
_entity.pdbx_description
1 polymer ?
#
loop_
_entity_poly.entity_id
_entity_poly.type
_entity_poly.pdbx_seq_one_letter_code
_entity_poly.pdbx_strand_id
1 'polypeptide(L)'
;MEKYVLPPEPLTNEAISERLTTQAMLRVNSGLVKKRNLVYLELNGCSGNIISLLNGQNPDFDYTLQSLVNLRYSNSLMVAEGTQAIEQLMEQLDDDFILAVEGAVALKNNGLYNIIGSLEGEPLTGLKAAQMFGEKAAHIISVGACSTHGGVSAAKPNPSESVGLQSVLKEKAIIKLPGCPVHPDWFLGTLSHLLLYGEPETDSLGRPLMFYSTLIHDRCPRRPFFDRGIFAEKLGDKTCLFKLGCRGPVTRVDCPTRQWNGHVNWPIGANTPCIGCSQFGFPDAMAPFISYDTTRVVRDE
;
A
#
# COMPACT_ATOMS: atom_id res chain seq x y z
N MET A 1 30.22 28.05 -27.59
CA MET A 1 29.73 27.13 -26.54
C MET A 1 28.25 26.95 -26.77
N GLU A 2 27.84 25.81 -27.35
CA GLU A 2 26.43 25.44 -27.36
C GLU A 2 25.98 25.28 -25.91
N LYS A 3 24.91 25.98 -25.53
CA LYS A 3 24.24 25.75 -24.24
C LYS A 3 23.67 24.34 -24.31
N TYR A 4 24.34 23.39 -23.66
CA TYR A 4 23.75 22.09 -23.36
C TYR A 4 22.51 22.34 -22.52
N VAL A 5 21.35 22.28 -23.15
CA VAL A 5 20.07 22.20 -22.45
C VAL A 5 19.93 20.76 -22.02
N LEU A 6 20.05 20.51 -20.71
CA LEU A 6 19.77 19.19 -20.16
C LEU A 6 18.32 18.81 -20.52
N PRO A 7 18.05 17.55 -20.87
CA PRO A 7 16.69 17.10 -21.12
C PRO A 7 15.81 17.39 -19.89
N PRO A 8 14.51 17.71 -20.10
CA PRO A 8 13.60 17.91 -18.98
C PRO A 8 13.56 16.65 -18.12
N GLU A 9 13.52 16.85 -16.80
CA GLU A 9 13.45 15.72 -15.87
C GLU A 9 12.17 14.90 -16.13
N PRO A 10 12.24 13.56 -16.04
CA PRO A 10 11.05 12.72 -16.17
C PRO A 10 10.01 13.04 -15.07
N LEU A 11 8.75 13.19 -15.48
CA LEU A 11 7.62 13.49 -14.58
C LEU A 11 6.72 12.27 -14.33
N THR A 12 7.21 11.06 -14.64
CA THR A 12 6.44 9.85 -14.37
C THR A 12 6.37 9.58 -12.87
N ASN A 13 5.33 8.87 -12.42
CA ASN A 13 5.16 8.56 -11.00
C ASN A 13 6.36 7.78 -10.44
N GLU A 14 7.01 6.97 -11.28
CA GLU A 14 8.21 6.20 -10.95
C GLU A 14 9.40 7.12 -10.70
N ALA A 15 9.67 8.03 -11.63
CA ALA A 15 10.75 9.00 -11.50
C ALA A 15 10.54 9.96 -10.32
N ILE A 16 9.29 10.35 -10.03
CA ILE A 16 8.97 11.15 -8.85
C ILE A 16 9.34 10.37 -7.58
N SER A 17 8.96 9.10 -7.49
CA SER A 17 9.27 8.26 -6.34
C SER A 17 10.78 8.08 -6.14
N GLU A 18 11.50 7.75 -7.21
CA GLU A 18 12.95 7.58 -7.19
C GLU A 18 13.64 8.87 -6.70
N ARG A 19 13.29 10.01 -7.29
CA ARG A 19 13.85 11.31 -6.89
C ARG A 19 13.56 11.65 -5.43
N LEU A 20 12.33 11.42 -4.96
CA LEU A 20 11.97 11.65 -3.55
C LEU A 20 12.84 10.81 -2.63
N THR A 21 12.95 9.51 -2.91
CA THR A 21 13.75 8.58 -2.11
C THR A 21 15.22 8.98 -2.09
N THR A 22 15.83 9.21 -3.27
CA THR A 22 17.24 9.63 -3.36
C THR A 22 17.49 10.95 -2.62
N GLN A 23 16.63 11.95 -2.82
CA GLN A 23 16.79 13.25 -2.16
C GLN A 23 16.60 13.16 -0.64
N ALA A 24 15.63 12.39 -0.16
CA ALA A 24 15.41 12.18 1.26
C ALA A 24 16.63 11.53 1.91
N MET A 25 17.18 10.48 1.30
CA MET A 25 18.39 9.81 1.81
C MET A 25 19.59 10.76 1.85
N LEU A 26 19.85 11.51 0.78
CA LEU A 26 20.96 12.47 0.75
C LEU A 26 20.83 13.54 1.83
N ARG A 27 19.62 14.06 2.05
CA ARG A 27 19.36 15.08 3.08
C ARG A 27 19.41 14.53 4.50
N VAL A 28 18.96 13.31 4.72
CA VAL A 28 19.10 12.66 6.03
C VAL A 28 20.57 12.38 6.33
N ASN A 29 21.32 11.82 5.38
CA ASN A 29 22.73 11.48 5.56
C ASN A 29 23.64 12.72 5.71
N SER A 30 23.26 13.87 5.13
CA SER A 30 23.95 15.14 5.33
C SER A 30 23.50 15.90 6.60
N GLY A 31 22.52 15.38 7.34
CA GLY A 31 21.97 16.03 8.54
C GLY A 31 21.05 17.22 8.27
N LEU A 32 20.71 17.49 6.99
CA LEU A 32 19.75 18.54 6.60
C LEU A 32 18.31 18.18 6.97
N VAL A 33 17.99 16.89 7.06
CA VAL A 33 16.71 16.36 7.53
C VAL A 33 16.96 15.42 8.70
N LYS A 34 16.25 15.62 9.81
CA LYS A 34 16.35 14.72 10.97
C LYS A 34 15.65 13.40 10.66
N LYS A 35 16.38 12.31 10.85
CA LYS A 35 15.84 10.94 10.80
C LYS A 35 14.76 10.74 11.86
N ARG A 36 13.58 10.24 11.48
CA ARG A 36 12.44 10.03 12.40
C ARG A 36 12.33 8.56 12.84
N ASN A 37 11.72 8.33 13.99
CA ASN A 37 11.36 6.98 14.43
C ASN A 37 10.20 6.44 13.57
N LEU A 38 10.26 5.16 13.22
CA LEU A 38 9.21 4.42 12.55
C LEU A 38 8.81 3.22 13.40
N VAL A 39 7.51 3.11 13.68
CA VAL A 39 6.87 1.92 14.24
C VAL A 39 6.07 1.28 13.11
N TYR A 40 6.41 0.05 12.72
CA TYR A 40 5.67 -0.72 11.71
C TYR A 40 4.91 -1.85 12.41
N LEU A 41 3.58 -1.71 12.54
CA LEU A 41 2.72 -2.70 13.18
C LEU A 41 2.05 -3.60 12.15
N GLU A 42 2.18 -4.91 12.33
CA GLU A 42 1.42 -5.93 11.60
C GLU A 42 0.25 -6.41 12.46
N LEU A 43 -0.97 -6.21 11.95
CA LEU A 43 -2.22 -6.61 12.60
C LEU A 43 -2.83 -7.83 11.89
N ASN A 44 -4.15 -7.86 11.67
CA ASN A 44 -4.83 -8.96 10.99
C ASN A 44 -4.58 -8.93 9.47
N GLY A 45 -3.40 -9.40 9.05
CA GLY A 45 -2.94 -9.42 7.67
C GLY A 45 -2.20 -10.73 7.30
N CYS A 46 -1.43 -10.69 6.22
CA CYS A 46 -0.71 -11.85 5.67
C CYS A 46 0.81 -11.62 5.54
N SER A 47 1.33 -10.52 6.11
CA SER A 47 2.70 -10.04 5.92
C SER A 47 3.11 -9.80 4.46
N GLY A 48 2.12 -9.71 3.55
CA GLY A 48 2.37 -9.51 2.13
C GLY A 48 2.91 -8.11 1.80
N ASN A 49 2.58 -7.08 2.57
CA ASN A 49 3.09 -5.73 2.31
C ASN A 49 4.52 -5.58 2.83
N ILE A 50 4.88 -6.15 3.99
CA ILE A 50 6.29 -6.17 4.44
C ILE A 50 7.17 -6.99 3.47
N ILE A 51 6.68 -8.13 2.96
CA ILE A 51 7.39 -8.90 1.91
C ILE A 51 7.49 -8.10 0.61
N SER A 52 6.44 -7.38 0.22
CA SER A 52 6.48 -6.49 -0.94
C SER A 52 7.50 -5.37 -0.77
N LEU A 53 7.56 -4.79 0.43
CA LEU A 53 8.52 -3.74 0.78
C LEU A 53 9.97 -4.26 0.71
N LEU A 54 10.23 -5.50 1.16
CA LEU A 54 11.53 -6.17 1.02
C LEU A 54 11.96 -6.37 -0.44
N ASN A 55 11.02 -6.37 -1.39
CA ASN A 55 11.32 -6.44 -2.83
C ASN A 55 11.62 -5.06 -3.45
N GLY A 56 11.74 -3.99 -2.65
CA GLY A 56 12.15 -2.67 -3.12
C GLY A 56 13.54 -2.73 -3.77
N GLN A 57 13.64 -2.18 -4.97
CA GLN A 57 14.87 -2.13 -5.76
C GLN A 57 15.13 -0.68 -6.17
N ASN A 58 16.40 -0.27 -6.09
CA ASN A 58 16.93 1.06 -6.42
C ASN A 58 16.55 2.21 -5.45
N PRO A 59 17.25 2.33 -4.30
CA PRO A 59 18.25 1.40 -3.74
C PRO A 59 17.60 0.15 -3.14
N ASP A 60 18.41 -0.81 -2.69
CA ASP A 60 17.87 -1.96 -1.95
C ASP A 60 17.10 -1.50 -0.69
N PHE A 61 16.14 -2.31 -0.27
CA PHE A 61 15.27 -1.97 0.85
C PHE A 61 16.05 -1.67 2.14
N ASP A 62 17.04 -2.51 2.47
CA ASP A 62 17.72 -2.42 3.77
C ASP A 62 18.47 -1.09 3.88
N TYR A 63 19.26 -0.76 2.85
CA TYR A 63 19.94 0.52 2.77
C TYR A 63 18.97 1.70 2.76
N THR A 64 17.86 1.60 2.02
CA THR A 64 16.89 2.69 1.90
C THR A 64 16.19 2.96 3.22
N LEU A 65 15.62 1.93 3.85
CA LEU A 65 14.87 2.11 5.10
C LEU A 65 15.80 2.58 6.22
N GLN A 66 16.97 1.95 6.36
CA GLN A 66 17.97 2.37 7.35
C GLN A 66 18.50 3.78 7.08
N SER A 67 18.50 4.26 5.85
CA SER A 67 18.90 5.64 5.55
C SER A 67 17.80 6.65 5.87
N LEU A 68 16.53 6.27 5.78
CA LEU A 68 15.39 7.20 5.93
C LEU A 68 14.90 7.33 7.37
N VAL A 69 14.82 6.23 8.12
CA VAL A 69 14.13 6.17 9.43
C VAL A 69 14.81 5.26 10.43
N ASN A 70 14.60 5.53 11.72
CA ASN A 70 14.98 4.62 12.78
C ASN A 70 13.83 3.62 12.95
N LEU A 71 13.97 2.41 12.42
CA LEU A 71 12.97 1.36 12.64
C LEU A 71 13.04 0.92 14.10
N ARG A 72 12.04 1.31 14.90
CA ARG A 72 12.00 1.05 16.35
C ARG A 72 11.25 -0.21 16.69
N TYR A 73 10.27 -0.57 15.87
CA TYR A 73 9.53 -1.80 16.02
C TYR A 73 9.06 -2.30 14.65
N SER A 74 9.17 -3.62 14.46
CA SER A 74 8.56 -4.35 13.35
C SER A 74 8.38 -5.79 13.76
N ASN A 75 7.17 -6.33 13.62
CA ASN A 75 6.88 -7.73 13.92
C ASN A 75 7.80 -8.70 13.16
N SER A 76 8.12 -8.40 11.90
CA SER A 76 8.90 -9.31 11.03
C SER A 76 10.40 -9.04 10.97
N LEU A 77 10.86 -7.80 11.23
CA LEU A 77 12.24 -7.40 10.91
C LEU A 77 13.13 -7.15 12.13
N MET A 78 12.57 -6.93 13.31
CA MET A 78 13.37 -6.58 14.49
C MET A 78 14.08 -7.80 15.09
N VAL A 79 15.19 -7.54 15.80
CA VAL A 79 15.97 -8.60 16.47
C VAL A 79 15.35 -9.00 17.81
N ALA A 80 14.79 -8.05 18.58
CA ALA A 80 14.21 -8.36 19.87
C ALA A 80 12.89 -9.13 19.72
N GLU A 81 12.58 -9.98 20.68
CA GLU A 81 11.42 -10.88 20.65
C GLU A 81 10.67 -10.89 21.98
N GLY A 82 9.46 -11.46 21.97
CA GLY A 82 8.65 -11.63 23.18
C GLY A 82 8.44 -10.33 23.96
N THR A 83 8.59 -10.40 25.29
CA THR A 83 8.40 -9.25 26.18
C THR A 83 9.33 -8.09 25.85
N GLN A 84 10.59 -8.36 25.47
CA GLN A 84 11.56 -7.32 25.14
C GLN A 84 11.10 -6.49 23.92
N ALA A 85 10.52 -7.15 22.92
CA ALA A 85 9.96 -6.45 21.76
C ALA A 85 8.76 -5.57 22.16
N ILE A 86 7.91 -6.05 23.08
CA ILE A 86 6.76 -5.28 23.57
C ILE A 86 7.19 -4.09 24.43
N GLU A 87 8.22 -4.25 25.26
CA GLU A 87 8.81 -3.14 26.02
C GLU A 87 9.34 -2.05 25.07
N GLN A 88 10.13 -2.43 24.05
CA GLN A 88 10.61 -1.49 23.03
C GLN A 88 9.48 -0.80 22.26
N LEU A 89 8.39 -1.53 21.98
CA LEU A 89 7.20 -0.94 21.38
C LEU A 89 6.59 0.12 22.30
N MET A 90 6.43 -0.19 23.60
CA MET A 90 5.81 0.73 24.55
C MET A 90 6.65 1.99 24.83
N GLU A 91 7.98 1.88 24.82
CA GLU A 91 8.87 3.05 24.92
C GLU A 91 8.59 4.11 23.85
N GLN A 92 8.07 3.72 22.68
CA GLN A 92 7.76 4.67 21.60
C GLN A 92 6.58 5.58 21.91
N LEU A 93 5.73 5.24 22.89
CA LEU A 93 4.60 6.09 23.26
C LEU A 93 5.01 7.46 23.80
N ASP A 94 6.27 7.65 24.19
CA ASP A 94 6.77 8.93 24.69
C ASP A 94 7.67 9.67 23.68
N ASP A 95 7.84 9.09 22.48
CA ASP A 95 8.65 9.63 21.38
C ASP A 95 7.81 10.23 20.25
N ASP A 96 8.43 11.03 19.37
CA ASP A 96 7.87 11.42 18.07
C ASP A 96 8.13 10.31 17.04
N PHE A 97 7.08 9.67 16.55
CA PHE A 97 7.18 8.57 15.58
C PHE A 97 6.14 8.63 14.47
N ILE A 98 6.52 8.07 13.32
CA ILE A 98 5.61 7.71 12.23
C ILE A 98 5.09 6.30 12.53
N LEU A 99 3.78 6.11 12.42
CA LEU A 99 3.14 4.80 12.54
C LEU A 99 2.76 4.27 11.15
N ALA A 100 3.36 3.16 10.75
CA ALA A 100 2.90 2.38 9.61
C ALA A 100 2.10 1.17 10.13
N VAL A 101 0.90 0.94 9.58
CA VAL A 101 0.05 -0.19 9.98
C VAL A 101 -0.28 -1.04 8.75
N GLU A 102 0.08 -2.32 8.82
CA GLU A 102 -0.33 -3.35 7.89
C GLU A 102 -1.39 -4.27 8.53
N GLY A 103 -2.35 -4.75 7.74
CA GLY A 103 -3.41 -5.64 8.22
C GLY A 103 -4.63 -4.89 8.78
N ALA A 104 -5.77 -5.57 8.79
CA ALA A 104 -7.02 -5.00 9.29
C ALA A 104 -7.04 -5.00 10.83
N VAL A 105 -7.93 -4.20 11.41
CA VAL A 105 -8.17 -4.21 12.86
C VAL A 105 -9.37 -5.10 13.15
N ALA A 106 -9.16 -6.22 13.84
CA ALA A 106 -10.26 -7.10 14.27
C ALA A 106 -10.96 -6.51 15.49
N LEU A 107 -12.29 -6.37 15.46
CA LEU A 107 -13.06 -5.79 16.57
C LEU A 107 -13.67 -6.85 17.49
N LYS A 108 -14.04 -8.01 16.94
CA LYS A 108 -14.80 -9.01 17.67
C LYS A 108 -14.07 -9.49 18.92
N ASN A 109 -14.84 -9.74 19.98
CA ASN A 109 -14.32 -10.16 21.29
C ASN A 109 -13.22 -9.22 21.79
N ASN A 110 -13.42 -7.91 21.67
CA ASN A 110 -12.45 -6.88 22.06
C ASN A 110 -11.07 -7.04 21.38
N GLY A 111 -11.08 -7.47 20.12
CA GLY A 111 -9.89 -7.66 19.29
C GLY A 111 -9.11 -8.95 19.53
N LEU A 112 -9.63 -9.92 20.30
CA LEU A 112 -8.93 -11.19 20.58
C LEU A 112 -8.67 -12.07 19.35
N TYR A 113 -9.26 -11.77 18.19
CA TYR A 113 -8.95 -12.43 16.93
C TYR A 113 -7.58 -12.04 16.35
N ASN A 114 -6.91 -11.02 16.91
CA ASN A 114 -5.54 -10.68 16.58
C ASN A 114 -4.80 -10.19 17.83
N ILE A 115 -3.97 -11.06 18.40
CA ILE A 115 -3.11 -10.77 19.54
C ILE A 115 -1.68 -10.63 19.00
N ILE A 116 -1.04 -9.48 19.28
CA ILE A 116 0.29 -9.15 18.77
C ILE A 116 1.38 -9.32 19.84
N GLY A 117 1.00 -9.59 21.09
CA GLY A 117 1.91 -9.81 22.19
C GLY A 117 1.19 -9.92 23.53
N SER A 118 1.95 -9.79 24.62
CA SER A 118 1.45 -9.72 25.99
C SER A 118 2.03 -8.49 26.67
N LEU A 119 1.20 -7.76 27.41
CA LEU A 119 1.59 -6.60 28.21
C LEU A 119 1.11 -6.85 29.63
N GLU A 120 2.04 -6.88 30.59
CA GLU A 120 1.73 -7.09 32.02
C GLU A 120 0.92 -8.38 32.28
N GLY A 121 1.15 -9.42 31.47
CA GLY A 121 0.45 -10.70 31.57
C GLY A 121 -0.88 -10.77 30.82
N GLU A 122 -1.38 -9.64 30.32
CA GLU A 122 -2.63 -9.57 29.55
C GLU A 122 -2.37 -9.56 28.04
N PRO A 123 -3.28 -10.14 27.21
CA PRO A 123 -3.15 -10.08 25.75
C PRO A 123 -3.11 -8.63 25.23
N LEU A 124 -2.06 -8.28 24.50
CA LEU A 124 -2.02 -7.05 23.71
C LEU A 124 -2.66 -7.32 22.34
N THR A 125 -3.92 -6.92 22.18
CA THR A 125 -4.63 -7.07 20.91
C THR A 125 -4.19 -6.02 19.90
N GLY A 126 -4.30 -6.36 18.61
CA GLY A 126 -4.04 -5.41 17.53
C GLY A 126 -4.96 -4.19 17.56
N LEU A 127 -6.20 -4.35 18.05
CA LEU A 127 -7.12 -3.24 18.32
C LEU A 127 -6.55 -2.27 19.37
N LYS A 128 -6.11 -2.80 20.52
CA LYS A 128 -5.55 -1.99 21.60
C LYS A 128 -4.28 -1.29 21.15
N ALA A 129 -3.39 -1.98 20.43
CA ALA A 129 -2.18 -1.39 19.87
C ALA A 129 -2.49 -0.30 18.83
N ALA A 130 -3.40 -0.56 17.88
CA ALA A 130 -3.80 0.44 16.87
C ALA A 130 -4.32 1.74 17.50
N GLN A 131 -5.12 1.63 18.56
CA GLN A 131 -5.62 2.79 19.31
C GLN A 131 -4.51 3.49 20.08
N MET A 132 -3.74 2.77 20.90
CA MET A 132 -2.68 3.36 21.74
C MET A 132 -1.63 4.11 20.92
N PHE A 133 -1.13 3.48 19.85
CA PHE A 133 -0.09 4.07 19.01
C PHE A 133 -0.66 5.07 18.01
N GLY A 134 -1.85 4.82 17.47
CA GLY A 134 -2.49 5.73 16.53
C GLY A 134 -2.86 7.08 17.17
N GLU A 135 -3.24 7.09 18.45
CA GLU A 135 -3.55 8.35 19.15
C GLU A 135 -2.31 9.23 19.39
N LYS A 136 -1.13 8.63 19.51
CA LYS A 136 0.13 9.34 19.80
C LYS A 136 1.02 9.61 18.57
N ALA A 137 0.83 8.86 17.48
CA ALA A 137 1.65 8.99 16.28
C ALA A 137 1.57 10.39 15.67
N ALA A 138 2.72 10.90 15.19
CA ALA A 138 2.79 12.18 14.51
C ALA A 138 2.19 12.13 13.09
N HIS A 139 2.41 11.01 12.41
CA HIS A 139 1.82 10.68 11.12
C HIS A 139 1.46 9.20 11.06
N ILE A 140 0.37 8.87 10.36
CA ILE A 140 -0.13 7.50 10.24
C ILE A 140 -0.23 7.12 8.77
N ILE A 141 0.34 5.96 8.42
CA ILE A 141 0.30 5.37 7.09
C ILE A 141 -0.39 4.02 7.16
N SER A 142 -1.54 3.86 6.52
CA SER A 142 -2.16 2.54 6.35
C SER A 142 -1.58 1.85 5.11
N VAL A 143 -0.82 0.78 5.35
CA VAL A 143 -0.13 -0.01 4.32
C VAL A 143 -0.97 -1.22 3.93
N GLY A 144 -1.62 -1.14 2.77
CA GLY A 144 -2.38 -2.23 2.16
C GLY A 144 -3.89 -2.07 2.28
N ALA A 145 -4.60 -2.84 1.47
CA ALA A 145 -6.06 -2.85 1.41
C ALA A 145 -6.68 -3.20 2.78
N CYS A 146 -6.05 -4.12 3.53
CA CYS A 146 -6.53 -4.56 4.84
C CYS A 146 -6.54 -3.43 5.87
N SER A 147 -5.43 -2.69 6.04
CA SER A 147 -5.39 -1.57 6.98
C SER A 147 -6.15 -0.34 6.47
N THR A 148 -6.27 -0.18 5.16
CA THR A 148 -6.98 0.96 4.54
C THR A 148 -8.50 0.85 4.70
N HIS A 149 -9.08 -0.31 4.39
CA HIS A 149 -10.54 -0.50 4.33
C HIS A 149 -10.99 -1.91 4.72
N GLY A 150 -10.18 -2.66 5.46
CA GLY A 150 -10.47 -4.02 5.91
C GLY A 150 -10.04 -5.12 4.94
N GLY A 151 -10.03 -4.84 3.64
CA GLY A 151 -9.51 -5.73 2.59
C GLY A 151 -10.09 -7.14 2.65
N VAL A 152 -9.26 -8.15 2.39
CA VAL A 152 -9.66 -9.57 2.43
C VAL A 152 -10.12 -9.98 3.83
N SER A 153 -9.51 -9.44 4.89
CA SER A 153 -9.87 -9.75 6.28
C SER A 153 -11.30 -9.30 6.61
N ALA A 154 -11.82 -8.27 5.94
CA ALA A 154 -13.18 -7.76 6.11
C ALA A 154 -14.17 -8.25 5.02
N ALA A 155 -13.74 -9.11 4.11
CA ALA A 155 -14.60 -9.69 3.09
C ALA A 155 -15.71 -10.54 3.74
N LYS A 156 -16.87 -10.63 3.08
CA LYS A 156 -18.00 -11.43 3.57
C LYS A 156 -17.56 -12.88 3.84
N PRO A 157 -17.90 -13.49 5.00
CA PRO A 157 -18.85 -13.01 6.01
C PRO A 157 -18.24 -12.18 7.17
N ASN A 158 -16.96 -11.81 7.10
CA ASN A 158 -16.24 -11.02 8.11
C ASN A 158 -16.43 -11.50 9.58
N PRO A 159 -16.10 -12.76 9.90
CA PRO A 159 -16.41 -13.35 11.21
C PRO A 159 -15.63 -12.74 12.37
N SER A 160 -14.54 -12.01 12.11
CA SER A 160 -13.72 -11.30 13.09
C SER A 160 -14.08 -9.82 13.23
N GLU A 161 -15.09 -9.34 12.48
CA GLU A 161 -15.50 -7.94 12.43
C GLU A 161 -14.31 -7.02 12.12
N SER A 162 -13.47 -7.44 11.17
CA SER A 162 -12.31 -6.68 10.73
C SER A 162 -12.72 -5.39 10.02
N VAL A 163 -12.01 -4.31 10.30
CA VAL A 163 -12.22 -2.97 9.73
C VAL A 163 -10.89 -2.33 9.31
N GLY A 164 -10.98 -1.24 8.53
CA GLY A 164 -9.82 -0.38 8.27
C GLY A 164 -9.48 0.49 9.48
N LEU A 165 -8.24 0.99 9.52
CA LEU A 165 -7.69 1.72 10.65
C LEU A 165 -8.48 2.99 11.00
N GLN A 166 -9.01 3.70 9.99
CA GLN A 166 -9.83 4.89 10.19
C GLN A 166 -11.11 4.63 11.01
N SER A 167 -11.63 3.40 11.01
CA SER A 167 -12.81 3.05 11.79
C SER A 167 -12.57 3.04 13.30
N VAL A 168 -11.30 2.85 13.72
CA VAL A 168 -10.90 2.85 15.13
C VAL A 168 -10.14 4.12 15.55
N LEU A 169 -9.67 4.92 14.58
CA LEU A 169 -8.99 6.21 14.76
C LEU A 169 -9.75 7.33 14.01
N LYS A 170 -10.97 7.64 14.46
CA LYS A 170 -11.92 8.48 13.69
C LYS A 170 -11.45 9.91 13.45
N GLU A 171 -10.72 10.48 14.42
CA GLU A 171 -10.30 11.89 14.40
C GLU A 171 -8.87 12.08 13.84
N LYS A 172 -8.20 11.00 13.44
CA LYS A 172 -6.82 11.06 12.93
C LYS A 172 -6.79 11.13 11.41
N ALA A 173 -5.94 12.02 10.89
CA ALA A 173 -5.54 12.00 9.49
C ALA A 173 -4.70 10.74 9.24
N ILE A 174 -5.03 10.00 8.17
CA ILE A 174 -4.34 8.76 7.80
C ILE A 174 -4.05 8.81 6.31
N ILE A 175 -2.77 8.69 5.95
CA ILE A 175 -2.33 8.50 4.57
C ILE A 175 -2.57 7.05 4.19
N LYS A 176 -3.34 6.83 3.12
CA LYS A 176 -3.80 5.49 2.75
C LYS A 176 -3.12 5.00 1.49
N LEU A 177 -2.42 3.88 1.63
CA LEU A 177 -1.77 3.18 0.54
C LEU A 177 -2.52 1.86 0.27
N PRO A 178 -3.67 1.86 -0.41
CA PRO A 178 -4.35 0.62 -0.75
C PRO A 178 -3.57 -0.16 -1.82
N GLY A 179 -3.69 -1.48 -1.74
CA GLY A 179 -2.98 -2.44 -2.56
C GLY A 179 -2.94 -3.78 -1.85
N CYS A 180 -2.90 -4.88 -2.59
CA CYS A 180 -2.80 -6.22 -2.02
C CYS A 180 -1.77 -7.03 -2.81
N PRO A 181 -0.47 -6.74 -2.66
CA PRO A 181 0.14 -5.82 -1.68
C PRO A 181 0.32 -4.37 -2.20
N VAL A 182 0.86 -3.49 -1.34
CA VAL A 182 1.39 -2.15 -1.68
C VAL A 182 2.73 -2.31 -2.41
N HIS A 183 2.92 -1.56 -3.51
CA HIS A 183 4.22 -1.54 -4.19
C HIS A 183 5.28 -0.88 -3.29
N PRO A 184 6.52 -1.40 -3.21
CA PRO A 184 7.57 -0.84 -2.35
C PRO A 184 7.75 0.67 -2.54
N ASP A 185 7.85 1.12 -3.79
CA ASP A 185 7.98 2.55 -4.13
C ASP A 185 6.83 3.42 -3.62
N TRP A 186 5.60 2.90 -3.55
CA TRP A 186 4.47 3.67 -3.02
C TRP A 186 4.68 3.98 -1.54
N PHE A 187 5.18 3.02 -0.76
CA PHE A 187 5.50 3.20 0.64
C PHE A 187 6.74 4.09 0.82
N LEU A 188 7.86 3.74 0.17
CA LEU A 188 9.13 4.46 0.31
C LEU A 188 9.04 5.90 -0.21
N GLY A 189 8.35 6.13 -1.33
CA GLY A 189 8.14 7.48 -1.86
C GLY A 189 7.22 8.32 -0.97
N THR A 190 6.19 7.71 -0.35
CA THR A 190 5.35 8.40 0.65
C THR A 190 6.15 8.78 1.89
N LEU A 191 6.96 7.84 2.40
CA LEU A 191 7.83 8.09 3.56
C LEU A 191 8.86 9.19 3.27
N SER A 192 9.45 9.17 2.08
CA SER A 192 10.42 10.17 1.63
C SER A 192 9.77 11.55 1.48
N HIS A 193 8.55 11.61 0.95
CA HIS A 193 7.78 12.85 0.88
C HIS A 193 7.50 13.41 2.28
N LEU A 194 7.08 12.57 3.23
CA LEU A 194 6.85 12.96 4.62
C LEU A 194 8.09 13.58 5.25
N LEU A 195 9.27 12.99 5.05
CA LEU A 195 10.52 13.48 5.61
C LEU A 195 10.97 14.81 4.99
N LEU A 196 10.73 15.01 3.69
CA LEU A 196 11.19 16.19 2.96
C LEU A 196 10.23 17.37 3.05
N TYR A 197 8.93 17.10 2.96
CA TYR A 197 7.90 18.10 2.67
C TYR A 197 6.65 17.98 3.56
N GLY A 198 6.55 16.94 4.40
CA GLY A 198 5.35 16.64 5.17
C GLY A 198 4.33 15.83 4.37
N GLU A 199 3.06 15.87 4.79
CA GLU A 199 2.01 15.02 4.21
C GLU A 199 1.79 15.32 2.72
N PRO A 200 1.73 14.30 1.84
CA PRO A 200 1.47 14.50 0.43
C PRO A 200 0.02 14.92 0.18
N GLU A 201 -0.22 15.58 -0.96
CA GLU A 201 -1.58 15.80 -1.44
C GLU A 201 -2.28 14.45 -1.69
N THR A 202 -3.52 14.34 -1.21
CA THR A 202 -4.31 13.11 -1.33
C THR A 202 -5.61 13.35 -2.08
N ASP A 203 -6.17 12.28 -2.65
CA ASP A 203 -7.55 12.31 -3.12
C ASP A 203 -8.55 12.26 -1.95
N SER A 204 -9.85 12.32 -2.27
CA SER A 204 -10.92 12.30 -1.27
C SER A 204 -10.99 11.02 -0.42
N LEU A 205 -10.21 9.99 -0.74
CA LEU A 205 -10.13 8.74 0.03
C LEU A 205 -8.88 8.70 0.93
N GLY A 206 -8.00 9.70 0.85
CA GLY A 206 -6.73 9.79 1.58
C GLY A 206 -5.56 9.12 0.85
N ARG A 207 -5.65 8.88 -0.46
CA ARG A 207 -4.59 8.24 -1.24
C ARG A 207 -3.66 9.27 -1.89
N PRO A 208 -2.33 9.15 -1.79
CA PRO A 208 -1.41 10.11 -2.41
C PRO A 208 -1.60 10.23 -3.93
N LEU A 209 -1.82 11.46 -4.42
CA LEU A 209 -2.07 11.71 -5.85
C LEU A 209 -0.89 11.30 -6.74
N MET A 210 0.33 11.37 -6.22
CA MET A 210 1.55 10.93 -6.91
C MET A 210 1.52 9.45 -7.34
N PHE A 211 0.68 8.60 -6.72
CA PHE A 211 0.55 7.18 -7.09
C PHE A 211 -0.87 6.80 -7.56
N TYR A 212 -1.90 7.40 -6.94
CA TYR A 212 -3.30 6.99 -7.09
C TYR A 212 -4.15 7.95 -7.95
N SER A 213 -3.52 8.82 -8.75
CA SER A 213 -4.23 9.80 -9.59
C SER A 213 -4.79 9.23 -10.90
N THR A 214 -4.16 8.24 -11.52
CA THR A 214 -4.49 7.80 -12.88
C THR A 214 -5.04 6.37 -12.90
N LEU A 215 -6.05 6.10 -13.74
CA LEU A 215 -6.58 4.75 -13.93
C LEU A 215 -5.57 3.88 -14.69
N ILE A 216 -5.49 2.60 -14.33
CA ILE A 216 -4.75 1.59 -15.09
C ILE A 216 -5.18 1.62 -16.56
N HIS A 217 -6.48 1.75 -16.84
CA HIS A 217 -7.01 1.73 -18.19
C HIS A 217 -6.54 2.90 -19.07
N ASP A 218 -6.30 4.06 -18.49
CA ASP A 218 -5.86 5.26 -19.23
C ASP A 218 -4.41 5.12 -19.70
N ARG A 219 -3.59 4.33 -18.99
CA ARG A 219 -2.20 4.03 -19.35
C ARG A 219 -2.02 2.61 -19.92
N CYS A 220 -3.10 1.88 -20.15
CA CYS A 220 -3.01 0.48 -20.55
C CYS A 220 -2.55 0.35 -22.02
N PRO A 221 -1.49 -0.42 -22.32
CA PRO A 221 -1.05 -0.62 -23.71
C PRO A 221 -2.09 -1.36 -24.56
N ARG A 222 -3.08 -2.02 -23.92
CA ARG A 222 -4.20 -2.69 -24.60
C ARG A 222 -5.40 -1.78 -24.86
N ARG A 223 -5.33 -0.49 -24.50
CA ARG A 223 -6.41 0.49 -24.72
C ARG A 223 -6.88 0.54 -26.18
N PRO A 224 -5.99 0.54 -27.20
CA PRO A 224 -6.43 0.53 -28.60
C PRO A 224 -7.27 -0.69 -28.99
N PHE A 225 -7.10 -1.84 -28.31
CA PHE A 225 -7.97 -3.00 -28.54
C PHE A 225 -9.36 -2.79 -27.94
N PHE A 226 -9.44 -2.18 -26.75
CA PHE A 226 -10.72 -1.82 -26.12
C PHE A 226 -11.53 -0.87 -27.00
N ASP A 227 -10.89 0.21 -27.49
CA ASP A 227 -11.56 1.23 -28.30
C ASP A 227 -12.09 0.68 -29.63
N ARG A 228 -11.47 -0.38 -30.16
CA ARG A 228 -11.91 -1.10 -31.36
C ARG A 228 -12.88 -2.26 -31.09
N GLY A 229 -13.25 -2.50 -29.83
CA GLY A 229 -14.10 -3.64 -29.46
C GLY A 229 -13.45 -5.02 -29.61
N ILE A 230 -12.11 -5.08 -29.62
CA ILE A 230 -11.34 -6.32 -29.75
C ILE A 230 -11.00 -6.83 -28.36
N PHE A 231 -11.72 -7.86 -27.91
CA PHE A 231 -11.57 -8.43 -26.58
C PHE A 231 -10.92 -9.80 -26.61
N ALA A 232 -10.23 -10.15 -25.53
CA ALA A 232 -9.74 -11.48 -25.28
C ALA A 232 -10.92 -12.44 -25.02
N GLU A 233 -10.81 -13.67 -25.52
CA GLU A 233 -11.81 -14.72 -25.29
C GLU A 233 -11.40 -15.64 -24.15
N LYS A 234 -10.09 -15.76 -23.91
CA LYS A 234 -9.52 -16.55 -22.82
C LYS A 234 -8.31 -15.88 -22.18
N LEU A 235 -7.96 -16.32 -20.97
CA LEU A 235 -6.73 -15.91 -20.31
C LEU A 235 -5.52 -16.28 -21.17
N GLY A 236 -4.49 -15.45 -21.16
CA GLY A 236 -3.32 -15.63 -22.04
C GLY A 236 -3.41 -14.87 -23.37
N ASP A 237 -4.61 -14.49 -23.83
CA ASP A 237 -4.76 -13.68 -25.04
C ASP A 237 -4.16 -12.28 -24.84
N LYS A 238 -3.59 -11.72 -25.92
CA LYS A 238 -2.85 -10.45 -25.90
C LYS A 238 -3.73 -9.20 -26.11
N THR A 239 -5.03 -9.38 -26.36
CA THR A 239 -6.02 -8.32 -26.61
C THR A 239 -6.70 -7.86 -25.30
N CYS A 240 -7.69 -6.98 -25.37
CA CYS A 240 -8.26 -6.36 -24.16
C CYS A 240 -8.98 -7.38 -23.25
N LEU A 241 -8.57 -7.44 -21.98
CA LEU A 241 -9.10 -8.36 -20.97
C LEU A 241 -10.40 -7.86 -20.28
N PHE A 242 -11.02 -6.79 -20.78
CA PHE A 242 -12.20 -6.18 -20.13
C PHE A 242 -13.35 -7.18 -19.98
N LYS A 243 -13.70 -7.89 -21.05
CA LYS A 243 -14.74 -8.92 -21.03
C LYS A 243 -14.40 -10.13 -20.15
N LEU A 244 -13.12 -10.32 -19.80
CA LEU A 244 -12.68 -11.34 -18.87
C LEU A 244 -12.70 -10.90 -17.40
N GLY A 245 -13.19 -9.69 -17.10
CA GLY A 245 -13.34 -9.18 -15.72
C GLY A 245 -12.33 -8.11 -15.31
N CYS A 246 -11.49 -7.60 -16.22
CA CYS A 246 -10.45 -6.64 -15.87
C CYS A 246 -11.01 -5.35 -15.24
N ARG A 247 -10.61 -5.08 -14.00
CA ARG A 247 -10.95 -3.89 -13.20
C ARG A 247 -10.04 -2.69 -13.45
N GLY A 248 -9.18 -2.76 -14.47
CA GLY A 248 -8.33 -1.63 -14.89
C GLY A 248 -9.08 -0.29 -15.07
N PRO A 249 -10.31 -0.27 -15.63
CA PRO A 249 -11.10 0.96 -15.81
C PRO A 249 -11.59 1.64 -14.53
N VAL A 250 -11.54 0.96 -13.38
CA VAL A 250 -11.93 1.53 -12.08
C VAL A 250 -10.76 1.61 -11.11
N THR A 251 -9.59 1.10 -11.49
CA THR A 251 -8.45 0.96 -10.57
C THR A 251 -7.42 2.04 -10.81
N ARG A 252 -7.20 2.92 -9.82
CA ARG A 252 -6.20 3.99 -9.89
C ARG A 252 -4.88 3.60 -9.25
N VAL A 253 -3.90 3.22 -10.07
CA VAL A 253 -2.49 2.98 -9.70
C VAL A 253 -1.64 3.00 -10.98
N ASP A 254 -0.33 3.16 -10.83
CA ASP A 254 0.63 3.25 -11.93
C ASP A 254 1.26 1.92 -12.36
N CYS A 255 0.66 0.77 -12.00
CA CYS A 255 1.13 -0.56 -12.43
C CYS A 255 1.46 -0.71 -13.94
N PRO A 256 0.76 -0.08 -14.90
CA PRO A 256 1.10 -0.22 -16.32
C PRO A 256 2.49 0.33 -16.69
N THR A 257 2.95 1.35 -15.98
CA THR A 257 4.22 2.04 -16.22
C THR A 257 5.28 1.59 -15.22
N ARG A 258 4.93 1.50 -13.93
CA ARG A 258 5.82 1.05 -12.86
C ARG A 258 6.10 -0.44 -12.92
N GLN A 259 5.09 -1.23 -13.26
CA GLN A 259 5.14 -2.69 -13.19
C GLN A 259 5.53 -3.17 -11.78
N TRP A 260 6.01 -4.40 -11.65
CA TRP A 260 6.34 -5.05 -10.38
C TRP A 260 7.66 -5.81 -10.50
N ASN A 261 8.30 -6.03 -9.35
CA ASN A 261 9.53 -6.83 -9.19
C ASN A 261 10.67 -6.36 -10.10
N GLY A 262 11.06 -5.09 -10.01
CA GLY A 262 12.15 -4.53 -10.82
C GLY A 262 11.74 -4.29 -12.27
N HIS A 263 10.53 -3.76 -12.48
CA HIS A 263 9.95 -3.52 -13.81
C HIS A 263 9.83 -4.76 -14.71
N VAL A 264 9.76 -5.96 -14.12
CA VAL A 264 9.76 -7.22 -14.89
C VAL A 264 8.39 -7.50 -15.49
N ASN A 265 7.32 -7.35 -14.72
CA ASN A 265 5.97 -7.63 -15.20
C ASN A 265 4.88 -7.00 -14.34
N TRP A 266 3.61 -7.15 -14.75
CA TRP A 266 2.43 -6.73 -14.02
C TRP A 266 1.21 -7.55 -14.49
N PRO A 267 0.06 -7.54 -13.80
CA PRO A 267 -1.04 -8.47 -14.10
C PRO A 267 -1.47 -8.50 -15.57
N ILE A 268 -1.78 -7.34 -16.17
CA ILE A 268 -2.22 -7.28 -17.57
C ILE A 268 -1.05 -7.57 -18.53
N GLY A 269 0.19 -7.23 -18.17
CA GLY A 269 1.38 -7.61 -18.91
C GLY A 269 1.54 -9.14 -19.01
N ALA A 270 1.20 -9.84 -17.93
CA ALA A 270 1.16 -11.30 -17.84
C ALA A 270 -0.11 -11.93 -18.44
N ASN A 271 -0.93 -11.17 -19.17
CA ASN A 271 -2.19 -11.62 -19.77
C ASN A 271 -3.25 -12.11 -18.76
N THR A 272 -3.24 -11.57 -17.54
CA THR A 272 -4.28 -11.81 -16.53
C THR A 272 -5.02 -10.52 -16.18
N PRO A 273 -6.35 -10.53 -15.96
CA PRO A 273 -7.11 -9.34 -15.63
C PRO A 273 -6.60 -8.65 -14.36
N CYS A 274 -6.65 -7.32 -14.34
CA CYS A 274 -6.52 -6.58 -13.08
C CYS A 274 -7.72 -6.90 -12.19
N ILE A 275 -7.47 -7.27 -10.94
CA ILE A 275 -8.51 -7.59 -9.95
C ILE A 275 -8.95 -6.39 -9.10
N GLY A 276 -8.35 -5.22 -9.32
CA GLY A 276 -8.69 -4.00 -8.59
C GLY A 276 -8.27 -3.99 -7.11
N CYS A 277 -7.11 -4.58 -6.79
CA CYS A 277 -6.63 -4.73 -5.41
C CYS A 277 -6.40 -3.42 -4.64
N SER A 278 -6.32 -2.27 -5.33
CA SER A 278 -6.21 -0.94 -4.71
C SER A 278 -7.54 -0.18 -4.61
N GLN A 279 -8.67 -0.82 -5.00
CA GLN A 279 -9.99 -0.22 -4.88
C GLN A 279 -10.62 -0.49 -3.53
N PHE A 280 -11.28 0.54 -2.99
CA PHE A 280 -12.11 0.40 -1.80
C PHE A 280 -13.25 -0.57 -2.11
N GLY A 281 -13.48 -1.51 -1.20
CA GLY A 281 -14.41 -2.61 -1.39
C GLY A 281 -13.80 -3.88 -2.01
N PHE A 282 -12.51 -3.88 -2.39
CA PHE A 282 -11.81 -5.13 -2.69
C PHE A 282 -11.78 -6.04 -1.44
N PRO A 283 -12.04 -7.35 -1.57
CA PRO A 283 -12.28 -8.09 -2.81
C PRO A 283 -13.74 -8.08 -3.31
N ASP A 284 -14.72 -7.97 -2.41
CA ASP A 284 -16.13 -8.28 -2.72
C ASP A 284 -16.72 -7.41 -3.84
N ALA A 285 -16.47 -6.11 -3.82
CA ALA A 285 -16.98 -5.18 -4.85
C ALA A 285 -16.31 -5.38 -6.22
N MET A 286 -15.16 -6.08 -6.25
CA MET A 286 -14.43 -6.38 -7.48
C MET A 286 -14.74 -7.78 -8.03
N ALA A 287 -15.36 -8.65 -7.22
CA ALA A 287 -15.77 -9.98 -7.61
C ALA A 287 -16.99 -9.97 -8.55
N PRO A 288 -17.15 -10.97 -9.44
CA PRO A 288 -16.17 -12.02 -9.75
C PRO A 288 -14.97 -11.44 -10.51
N PHE A 289 -13.76 -11.93 -10.20
CA PHE A 289 -12.52 -11.44 -10.82
C PHE A 289 -12.32 -11.89 -12.26
N ILE A 290 -12.85 -13.06 -12.58
CA ILE A 290 -12.81 -13.66 -13.91
C ILE A 290 -14.23 -13.96 -14.31
N SER A 291 -14.59 -13.59 -15.53
CA SER A 291 -15.90 -13.91 -16.10
C SER A 291 -15.72 -14.36 -17.55
N TYR A 292 -16.39 -15.45 -17.91
CA TYR A 292 -16.47 -15.92 -19.30
C TYR A 292 -17.85 -15.62 -19.92
N ASP A 293 -18.81 -15.17 -19.10
CA ASP A 293 -20.22 -14.99 -19.46
C ASP A 293 -20.62 -13.52 -19.67
N THR A 294 -19.67 -12.61 -19.88
CA THR A 294 -19.96 -11.17 -20.05
C THR A 294 -20.69 -10.83 -21.35
N THR A 295 -20.92 -11.81 -22.22
CA THR A 295 -21.95 -11.74 -23.25
C THR A 295 -23.21 -12.48 -22.79
N ARG A 296 -23.90 -11.95 -21.78
CA ARG A 296 -25.36 -12.18 -21.73
C ARG A 296 -25.91 -11.53 -22.99
N VAL A 297 -26.09 -12.34 -24.03
CA VAL A 297 -27.00 -12.02 -25.13
C VAL A 297 -28.30 -11.65 -24.44
N VAL A 298 -28.70 -10.37 -24.53
CA VAL A 298 -30.09 -10.00 -24.22
C VAL A 298 -30.90 -10.82 -25.20
N ARG A 299 -31.49 -11.93 -24.73
CA ARG A 299 -32.53 -12.59 -25.50
C ARG A 299 -33.69 -11.63 -25.40
N ASP A 300 -34.08 -11.05 -26.54
CA ASP A 300 -35.29 -10.25 -26.63
C ASP A 300 -36.46 -11.13 -26.16
N GLU A 301 -36.91 -10.89 -24.92
CA GLU A 301 -38.22 -11.33 -24.41
C GLU A 301 -39.25 -10.21 -24.65
#